data_AF-A0A8R1W4G5-F1
#
_entry.id   AF-A0A8R1W4G5-F1
#
_cell.length_a   1.000
_cell.length_b   1.000
_cell.length_c   1.000
_cell.angle_alpha   90.00
_cell.angle_beta   90.00
_cell.angle_gamma   90.00
#
_symmetry.space_group_name_H-M   'P 1'
#
loop_
_entity.id
_entity.type
_entity.pdbx_description
1 polymer ?
#
loop_
_entity_poly.entity_id
_entity_poly.type
_entity_poly.pdbx_seq_one_letter_code
_entity_poly.pdbx_strand_id
1 'polypeptide(L)'
;MQHVNIQQNFTHVVEADEFLSLSSEQLVRLIPSDELTVLSEEKVFECMVCWVKHDSDSRKCILAQLLDHVRLLLTSESGTLKSVEAYRPNTGVWTTIADMHLPRKNLGVVEFERLLYAVSGRDGLSILDPVELYNPIINTWTMLGASMNVPRCYGEAVAIDRPSNI
;
A
#
# COMPACT_ATOMS: atom_id res chain seq x y z
N MET A 1 33.23 24.62 4.03
CA MET A 1 32.09 24.51 4.98
C MET A 1 30.92 25.16 4.26
N GLN A 2 29.95 24.47 3.69
CA GLN A 2 29.18 23.35 4.20
C GLN A 2 28.61 22.60 2.98
N HIS A 3 29.23 21.50 2.54
CA HIS A 3 28.50 20.50 1.75
C HIS A 3 27.64 19.76 2.78
N VAL A 4 26.50 20.36 3.15
CA VAL A 4 25.55 19.68 4.02
C VAL A 4 25.08 18.47 3.25
N ASN A 5 25.39 17.33 3.84
CA ASN A 5 25.23 16.00 3.32
C ASN A 5 23.76 15.78 2.94
N ILE A 6 23.40 16.05 1.68
CA ILE A 6 22.04 15.88 1.13
C ILE A 6 21.53 14.45 1.42
N GLN A 7 22.46 13.49 1.50
CA GLN A 7 22.20 12.10 1.82
C GLN A 7 21.72 11.86 3.27
N GLN A 8 22.09 12.73 4.23
CA GLN A 8 21.74 12.56 5.66
C GLN A 8 20.49 13.33 6.10
N ASN A 9 20.07 14.37 5.35
CA ASN A 9 18.94 15.25 5.74
C ASN A 9 17.92 15.48 4.61
N PHE A 10 17.81 14.54 3.68
CA PHE A 10 17.04 14.72 2.45
C PHE A 10 15.58 15.16 2.67
N THR A 11 14.93 14.72 3.75
CA THR A 11 13.54 15.09 4.11
C THR A 11 13.32 16.60 4.28
N HIS A 12 14.32 17.34 4.77
CA HIS A 12 14.26 18.80 4.90
C HIS A 12 14.83 19.54 3.67
N VAL A 13 15.56 18.84 2.80
CA VAL A 13 16.26 19.40 1.64
C VAL A 13 15.37 19.46 0.39
N VAL A 14 14.26 18.71 0.36
CA VAL A 14 13.28 18.70 -0.75
C VAL A 14 12.73 20.08 -1.09
N GLU A 15 12.56 20.92 -0.07
CA GLU A 15 12.02 22.28 -0.21
C GLU A 15 13.12 23.34 -0.32
N ALA A 16 14.40 22.95 -0.23
CA ALA A 16 15.52 23.87 -0.31
C ALA A 16 15.87 24.17 -1.77
N ASP A 17 16.18 25.44 -2.05
CA ASP A 17 16.64 25.90 -3.37
C ASP A 17 17.85 25.10 -3.89
N GLU A 18 18.67 24.57 -2.98
CA GLU A 18 19.82 23.72 -3.29
C GLU A 18 19.40 22.45 -4.04
N PHE A 19 18.30 21.80 -3.65
CA PHE A 19 17.78 20.62 -4.34
C PHE A 19 17.19 20.96 -5.72
N LEU A 20 16.43 22.06 -5.80
CA LEU A 20 15.82 22.52 -7.06
C LEU A 20 16.88 22.98 -8.09
N SER A 21 18.07 23.38 -7.61
CA SER A 21 19.22 23.76 -8.43
C SER A 21 20.06 22.59 -8.95
N LEU A 22 19.81 21.35 -8.50
CA LEU A 22 20.55 20.17 -8.95
C LEU A 22 20.41 19.93 -10.46
N SER A 23 21.49 19.45 -11.08
CA SER A 23 21.47 19.02 -12.48
C SER A 23 20.78 17.66 -12.63
N SER A 24 20.33 17.36 -13.85
CA SER A 24 19.73 16.06 -14.19
C SER A 24 20.68 14.89 -13.89
N GLU A 25 21.96 15.01 -14.19
CA GLU A 25 22.96 13.98 -13.91
C GLU A 25 23.12 13.68 -12.42
N GLN A 26 23.06 14.72 -11.58
CA GLN A 26 23.14 14.57 -10.13
C GLN A 26 21.88 13.87 -9.59
N LEU A 27 20.70 14.25 -10.08
CA LEU A 27 19.44 13.67 -9.67
C LEU A 27 19.32 12.19 -10.08
N VAL A 28 19.74 11.83 -11.30
CA VAL A 28 19.78 10.44 -11.80
C VAL A 28 20.71 9.56 -10.97
N ARG A 29 21.78 10.10 -10.39
CA ARG A 29 22.68 9.34 -9.50
C ARG A 29 22.15 9.23 -8.08
N LEU A 30 21.36 10.20 -7.65
CA LEU A 30 20.85 10.30 -6.29
C LEU A 30 19.62 9.41 -6.06
N ILE A 31 18.67 9.39 -7.00
CA ILE A 31 17.43 8.62 -6.90
C ILE A 31 17.65 7.10 -6.72
N PRO A 32 18.55 6.43 -7.47
CA PRO A 32 18.80 5.00 -7.33
C PRO A 32 19.74 4.65 -6.18
N SER A 33 20.26 5.63 -5.44
CA SER A 33 21.24 5.39 -4.38
C SER A 33 20.55 4.84 -3.13
N ASP A 34 20.94 3.63 -2.72
CA ASP A 34 20.47 3.00 -1.48
C ASP A 34 20.95 3.74 -0.21
N GLU A 35 21.74 4.82 -0.35
CA GLU A 35 22.21 5.68 0.75
C GLU A 35 21.15 6.69 1.21
N LEU A 36 20.02 6.82 0.49
CA LEU A 36 18.85 7.61 0.91
C LEU A 36 18.11 6.91 2.05
N THR A 37 18.73 6.94 3.22
CA THR A 37 18.43 6.12 4.39
C THR A 37 17.07 6.35 5.06
N VAL A 38 16.25 7.32 4.60
CA VAL A 38 15.05 7.78 5.35
C VAL A 38 13.82 8.09 4.48
N LEU A 39 13.86 7.93 3.16
CA LEU A 39 12.77 8.40 2.30
C LEU A 39 11.86 7.27 1.83
N SER A 40 10.56 7.44 2.02
CA SER A 40 9.59 6.68 1.23
C SER A 40 9.79 7.00 -0.26
N GLU A 41 9.61 6.02 -1.13
CA GLU A 41 9.61 6.21 -2.59
C GLU A 41 8.56 7.23 -3.05
N GLU A 42 7.50 7.41 -2.25
CA GLU A 42 6.53 8.50 -2.41
C GLU A 42 7.19 9.88 -2.29
N LYS A 43 8.03 10.09 -1.26
CA LYS A 43 8.74 11.37 -1.10
C LYS A 43 9.73 11.55 -2.24
N VAL A 44 10.41 10.50 -2.69
CA VAL A 44 11.31 10.55 -3.86
C VAL A 44 10.55 11.00 -5.13
N PHE A 45 9.35 10.47 -5.36
CA PHE A 45 8.48 10.90 -6.45
C PHE A 45 8.03 12.35 -6.32
N GLU A 46 7.59 12.76 -5.13
CA GLU A 46 7.18 14.15 -4.86
C GLU A 46 8.34 15.13 -5.15
N CYS A 47 9.56 14.78 -4.71
CA CYS A 47 10.77 15.56 -4.97
C CYS A 47 11.04 15.72 -6.47
N MET A 48 10.96 14.61 -7.21
CA MET A 48 11.16 14.61 -8.64
C MET A 48 10.11 15.47 -9.35
N VAL A 49 8.85 15.40 -8.93
CA VAL A 49 7.78 16.24 -9.48
C VAL A 49 8.03 17.72 -9.19
N CYS A 50 8.44 18.07 -7.96
CA CYS A 50 8.80 19.45 -7.60
C CYS A 50 10.00 19.96 -8.40
N TRP A 51 11.04 19.15 -8.57
CA TRP A 51 12.22 19.47 -9.38
C TRP A 51 11.87 19.69 -10.85
N VAL A 52 11.01 18.85 -11.45
CA VAL A 52 10.55 19.02 -12.83
C VAL A 52 9.66 20.26 -12.97
N LYS A 53 8.79 20.55 -12.01
CA LYS A 53 7.93 21.74 -12.03
C LYS A 53 8.72 23.05 -12.00
N HIS A 54 9.87 23.07 -11.31
CA HIS A 54 10.70 24.26 -11.20
C HIS A 54 11.28 24.73 -12.55
N ASP A 55 11.60 23.81 -13.46
CA ASP A 55 12.03 24.12 -14.83
C ASP A 55 11.39 23.10 -15.79
N SER A 56 10.11 23.36 -16.06
CA SER A 56 9.24 22.43 -16.76
C SER A 56 9.57 22.29 -18.25
N ASP A 57 10.27 23.26 -18.84
CA ASP A 57 10.58 23.26 -20.27
C ASP A 57 11.80 22.37 -20.56
N SER A 58 12.79 22.36 -19.68
CA SER A 58 14.01 21.57 -19.86
C SER A 58 13.97 20.20 -19.20
N ARG A 59 13.14 20.02 -18.15
CA ARG A 59 13.18 18.81 -17.30
C ARG A 59 12.09 17.78 -17.63
N LYS A 60 11.04 18.17 -18.35
CA LYS A 60 9.96 17.25 -18.79
C LYS A 60 10.48 16.11 -19.65
N CYS A 61 11.49 16.35 -20.49
CA CYS A 61 12.04 15.32 -21.38
C CYS A 61 12.80 14.21 -20.63
N ILE A 62 13.28 14.50 -19.41
CA ILE A 62 14.06 13.57 -18.58
C ILE A 62 13.16 12.83 -17.57
N LEU A 63 11.94 13.34 -17.30
CA LEU A 63 10.98 12.75 -16.36
C LEU A 63 10.71 11.27 -16.65
N ALA A 64 10.53 10.88 -17.91
CA ALA A 64 10.29 9.49 -18.28
C ALA A 64 11.45 8.56 -17.90
N GLN A 65 12.70 9.03 -18.06
CA GLN A 65 13.90 8.26 -17.70
C GLN A 65 14.08 8.18 -16.19
N LEU A 66 13.70 9.23 -15.45
CA LEU A 66 13.75 9.23 -13.99
C LEU A 66 12.69 8.30 -13.40
N LEU A 67 11.50 8.24 -13.99
CA LEU A 67 10.42 7.36 -13.58
C LEU A 67 10.78 5.87 -13.65
N ASP A 68 11.64 5.47 -14.59
CA ASP A 68 12.16 4.09 -14.66
C ASP A 68 13.03 3.72 -13.44
N HIS A 69 13.57 4.72 -12.75
CA HIS A 69 14.41 4.53 -11.58
C HIS A 69 13.68 4.69 -10.24
N VAL A 70 12.55 5.40 -10.22
CA VAL A 70 11.73 5.47 -9.02
C VAL A 70 10.98 4.15 -8.88
N ARG A 71 11.03 3.52 -7.71
CA ARG A 71 10.36 2.23 -7.45
C ARG A 71 8.84 2.44 -7.21
N LEU A 72 8.23 3.32 -8.01
CA LEU A 72 6.82 3.75 -7.96
C LEU A 72 5.80 2.66 -8.24
N LEU A 73 6.22 1.48 -8.71
CA LEU A 73 5.31 0.38 -9.04
C LEU A 73 4.57 -0.20 -7.82
N LEU A 74 4.85 0.27 -6.60
CA LEU A 74 4.22 -0.26 -5.38
C LEU A 74 3.74 0.78 -4.35
N THR A 75 3.94 2.09 -4.54
CA THR A 75 3.48 3.09 -3.56
C THR A 75 2.11 3.65 -3.91
N SER A 76 1.08 2.85 -3.64
CA SER A 76 -0.20 3.40 -3.17
C SER A 76 -0.33 3.11 -1.67
N GLU A 77 0.35 3.87 -0.82
CA GLU A 77 -0.09 3.97 0.58
C GLU A 77 -1.35 4.84 0.63
N SER A 78 -2.51 4.31 0.22
CA SER A 78 -3.81 4.99 0.48
C SER A 78 -5.06 4.15 0.24
N GLY A 79 -5.09 2.87 0.63
CA GLY A 79 -6.36 2.15 0.49
C GLY A 79 -6.47 0.73 1.01
N THR A 80 -5.50 0.23 1.76
CA THR A 80 -5.63 -1.05 2.46
C THR A 80 -5.96 -0.76 3.91
N LEU A 81 -7.14 -1.20 4.36
CA LEU A 81 -7.62 -0.97 5.72
C LEU A 81 -7.72 -2.31 6.44
N LYS A 82 -7.38 -2.30 7.73
CA LYS A 82 -7.71 -3.38 8.66
C LYS A 82 -9.02 -3.15 9.40
N SER A 83 -9.43 -1.87 9.48
CA SER A 83 -10.67 -1.47 10.15
C SER A 83 -11.87 -2.00 9.40
N VAL A 84 -12.84 -2.51 10.14
CA VAL A 84 -14.10 -3.01 9.58
C VAL A 84 -15.26 -2.29 10.24
N GLU A 85 -16.28 -1.98 9.45
CA GLU A 85 -17.52 -1.36 9.92
C GLU A 85 -18.71 -2.29 9.67
N ALA A 86 -19.62 -2.36 10.64
CA ALA A 86 -20.87 -3.09 10.51
C ALA A 86 -22.04 -2.11 10.50
N TYR A 87 -22.92 -2.24 9.51
CA TYR A 87 -24.17 -1.50 9.43
C TYR A 87 -25.25 -2.16 10.29
N ARG A 88 -25.92 -1.39 11.15
CA ARG A 88 -27.09 -1.85 11.92
C ARG A 88 -28.38 -1.35 11.27
N PRO A 89 -29.19 -2.20 10.62
CA PRO A 89 -30.42 -1.77 9.94
C PRO A 89 -31.45 -1.12 10.87
N ASN A 90 -31.54 -1.59 12.12
CA ASN A 90 -32.51 -1.10 13.10
C ASN A 90 -32.27 0.35 13.50
N THR A 91 -31.01 0.81 13.47
CA THR A 91 -30.63 2.17 13.88
C THR A 91 -30.15 3.01 12.70
N GLY A 92 -29.88 2.41 11.54
CA GLY A 92 -29.35 3.09 10.36
C GLY A 92 -27.92 3.60 10.54
N VAL A 93 -27.16 3.05 11.48
CA VAL A 93 -25.83 3.55 11.88
C VAL A 93 -24.76 2.52 11.55
N TRP A 94 -23.64 3.01 11.01
CA TRP A 94 -22.39 2.26 10.88
C TRP A 94 -21.61 2.31 12.19
N THR A 95 -21.02 1.18 12.58
CA THR A 95 -20.19 1.12 13.78
C THR A 95 -18.95 0.30 13.50
N THR A 96 -17.81 0.83 13.93
CA THR A 96 -16.55 0.11 13.94
C THR A 96 -16.68 -1.19 14.76
N ILE A 97 -16.26 -2.30 14.16
CA ILE A 97 -16.11 -3.60 14.80
C ILE A 97 -14.63 -3.93 14.91
N ALA A 98 -14.28 -5.13 15.39
CA ALA A 98 -12.87 -5.50 15.52
C ALA A 98 -12.12 -5.41 14.19
N ASP A 99 -10.87 -4.95 14.28
CA ASP A 99 -9.95 -4.90 13.15
C ASP A 99 -9.54 -6.31 12.71
N MET A 100 -9.35 -6.50 11.40
CA MET A 100 -8.59 -7.63 10.87
C MET A 100 -7.11 -7.56 11.32
N HIS A 101 -6.41 -8.68 11.22
CA HIS A 101 -4.97 -8.75 11.50
C HIS A 101 -4.15 -8.16 10.36
N LEU A 102 -4.57 -8.42 9.12
CA LEU A 102 -3.91 -7.91 7.93
C LEU A 102 -4.77 -6.82 7.29
N PRO A 103 -4.18 -5.69 6.86
CA PRO A 103 -4.89 -4.72 6.04
C PRO A 103 -5.15 -5.35 4.66
N ARG A 104 -6.38 -5.24 4.16
CA ARG A 104 -6.75 -5.84 2.87
C ARG A 104 -7.50 -4.87 1.98
N LYS A 105 -7.25 -4.95 0.68
CA LYS A 105 -8.16 -4.45 -0.37
C LYS A 105 -8.39 -5.53 -1.42
N ASN A 106 -9.48 -5.42 -2.17
CA ASN A 106 -9.83 -6.33 -3.27
C ASN A 106 -9.89 -7.81 -2.82
N LEU A 107 -10.34 -8.03 -1.58
CA LEU A 107 -10.56 -9.34 -1.00
C LEU A 107 -11.94 -9.91 -1.37
N GLY A 108 -12.08 -11.22 -1.26
CA GLY A 108 -13.37 -11.90 -1.26
C GLY A 108 -13.85 -12.13 0.16
N VAL A 109 -15.13 -11.93 0.42
CA VAL A 109 -15.75 -12.22 1.72
C VAL A 109 -16.95 -13.13 1.51
N VAL A 110 -17.10 -14.12 2.38
CA VAL A 110 -18.25 -15.04 2.34
C VAL A 110 -18.73 -15.39 3.74
N GLU A 111 -20.04 -15.55 3.89
CA GLU A 111 -20.65 -16.08 5.11
C GLU A 111 -20.79 -17.59 5.00
N PHE A 112 -20.35 -18.31 6.03
CA PHE A 112 -20.53 -19.74 6.17
C PHE A 112 -20.65 -20.10 7.66
N GLU A 113 -21.67 -20.88 8.01
CA GLU A 113 -21.96 -21.26 9.41
C GLU A 113 -21.99 -20.08 10.40
N ARG A 114 -22.54 -18.93 9.97
CA ARG A 114 -22.65 -17.68 10.75
C ARG A 114 -21.31 -17.00 11.08
N LEU A 115 -20.25 -17.38 10.38
CA LEU A 115 -18.93 -16.78 10.46
C LEU A 115 -18.61 -16.13 9.12
N LEU A 116 -17.90 -15.00 9.13
CA LEU A 116 -17.43 -14.38 7.89
C LEU A 116 -16.00 -14.82 7.62
N TYR A 117 -15.75 -15.25 6.39
CA TYR A 117 -14.43 -15.64 5.91
C TYR A 117 -13.92 -14.57 4.96
N ALA A 118 -12.86 -13.89 5.35
CA ALA A 118 -12.09 -12.98 4.51
C ALA A 118 -10.95 -13.77 3.86
N VAL A 119 -11.02 -13.92 2.55
CA VAL A 119 -10.04 -14.67 1.74
C VAL A 119 -9.43 -13.77 0.70
N SER A 120 -8.20 -14.08 0.29
CA SER A 120 -7.50 -13.37 -0.79
C SER A 120 -7.29 -11.86 -0.47
N GLY A 121 -6.92 -11.08 -1.48
CA GLY A 121 -6.72 -9.64 -1.40
C GLY A 121 -5.24 -9.26 -1.48
N ARG A 122 -4.95 -8.00 -1.17
CA ARG A 122 -3.58 -7.49 -1.09
C ARG A 122 -3.45 -6.49 0.05
N ASP A 123 -2.27 -6.43 0.66
CA ASP A 123 -1.93 -5.51 1.76
C ASP A 123 -1.30 -4.19 1.29
N GLY A 124 -0.96 -4.12 0.00
CA GLY A 124 -0.24 -3.00 -0.62
C GLY A 124 1.00 -3.50 -1.32
N LEU A 125 1.75 -4.38 -0.65
CA LEU A 125 3.04 -4.92 -1.07
C LEU A 125 2.89 -6.30 -1.72
N SER A 126 2.02 -7.15 -1.16
CA SER A 126 1.89 -8.56 -1.52
C SER A 126 0.45 -8.95 -1.79
N ILE A 127 0.27 -10.00 -2.60
CA ILE A 127 -1.02 -10.69 -2.73
C ILE A 127 -1.11 -11.69 -1.58
N LEU A 128 -2.24 -11.70 -0.88
CA LEU A 128 -2.44 -12.48 0.33
C LEU A 128 -3.08 -13.84 0.01
N ASP A 129 -2.56 -14.89 0.63
CA ASP A 129 -3.16 -16.21 0.75
C ASP A 129 -3.73 -16.58 2.13
N PRO A 130 -3.42 -15.89 3.26
CA PRO A 130 -4.00 -16.30 4.54
C PRO A 130 -5.50 -16.00 4.60
N VAL A 131 -6.23 -16.84 5.33
CA VAL A 131 -7.67 -16.70 5.56
C VAL A 131 -7.92 -16.18 6.96
N GLU A 132 -8.80 -15.18 7.07
CA GLU A 132 -9.25 -14.64 8.35
C GLU A 132 -10.73 -14.93 8.55
N LEU A 133 -11.09 -15.27 9.78
CA LEU A 133 -12.45 -15.59 10.18
C LEU A 133 -12.94 -14.58 11.20
N TYR A 134 -14.09 -13.97 10.95
CA TYR A 134 -14.78 -13.10 11.90
C TYR A 134 -15.90 -13.85 12.60
N ASN A 135 -15.88 -13.80 13.93
CA ASN A 135 -16.97 -14.25 14.77
C ASN A 135 -17.77 -13.03 15.29
N PRO A 136 -19.01 -12.82 14.83
CA PRO A 136 -19.83 -11.67 15.25
C PRO A 136 -20.31 -11.76 16.71
N ILE A 137 -20.30 -12.94 17.34
CA ILE A 137 -20.76 -13.12 18.73
C ILE A 137 -19.74 -12.55 19.72
N ILE A 138 -18.46 -12.80 19.46
CA ILE A 138 -17.36 -12.33 20.32
C ILE A 138 -16.65 -11.10 19.74
N ASN A 139 -17.06 -10.66 18.55
CA ASN A 139 -16.47 -9.54 17.82
C ASN A 139 -14.94 -9.70 17.68
N THR A 140 -14.50 -10.82 17.12
CA THR A 140 -13.06 -11.08 16.92
C THR A 140 -12.80 -11.63 15.54
N TRP A 141 -11.73 -11.16 14.92
CA TRP A 141 -11.09 -11.84 13.80
C TRP A 141 -10.13 -12.92 14.32
N THR A 142 -9.90 -13.97 13.55
CA THR A 142 -8.93 -15.03 13.87
C THR A 142 -8.26 -15.48 12.58
N MET A 143 -6.93 -15.52 12.59
CA MET A 143 -6.15 -16.10 11.50
C MET A 143 -6.36 -17.62 11.48
N LEU A 144 -6.84 -18.16 10.36
CA LEU A 144 -6.87 -19.61 10.18
C LEU A 144 -5.48 -20.12 9.82
N GLY A 145 -5.14 -21.32 10.31
CA GLY A 145 -3.90 -22.01 9.91
C GLY A 145 -3.93 -22.54 8.48
N ALA A 146 -5.09 -22.50 7.81
CA ALA A 146 -5.24 -22.85 6.41
C ALA A 146 -5.11 -21.60 5.53
N SER A 147 -4.35 -21.72 4.44
CA SER A 147 -4.15 -20.67 3.43
C SER A 147 -4.60 -21.17 2.06
N MET A 148 -4.83 -20.22 1.15
CA MET A 148 -5.04 -20.53 -0.26
C MET A 148 -3.76 -21.10 -0.88
N ASN A 149 -3.87 -22.17 -1.67
CA ASN A 149 -2.72 -22.74 -2.40
C ASN A 149 -2.08 -21.76 -3.40
N VAL A 150 -2.86 -20.79 -3.88
CA VAL A 150 -2.41 -19.74 -4.80
C VAL A 150 -2.99 -18.43 -4.29
N PRO A 151 -2.15 -17.44 -3.89
CA PRO A 151 -2.61 -16.10 -3.53
C PRO A 151 -3.40 -15.45 -4.69
N ARG A 152 -4.48 -14.74 -4.38
CA ARG A 152 -5.31 -14.03 -5.40
C ARG A 152 -5.75 -12.67 -4.88
N CYS A 153 -6.18 -11.79 -5.79
CA CYS A 153 -6.91 -10.56 -5.46
C CYS A 153 -7.91 -10.26 -6.60
N TYR A 154 -8.86 -9.36 -6.37
CA TYR A 154 -9.97 -9.05 -7.30
C TYR A 154 -10.92 -10.23 -7.57
N GLY A 155 -11.01 -11.18 -6.64
CA GLY A 155 -11.92 -12.33 -6.74
C GLY A 155 -13.13 -12.19 -5.83
N GLU A 156 -14.25 -12.74 -6.26
CA GLU A 156 -15.42 -12.99 -5.40
C GLU A 156 -15.28 -14.35 -4.71
N ALA A 157 -15.85 -14.48 -3.52
CA ALA A 157 -15.87 -15.72 -2.76
C ALA A 157 -17.30 -16.23 -2.64
N VAL A 158 -17.48 -17.54 -2.83
CA VAL A 158 -18.77 -18.22 -2.65
C VAL A 158 -18.51 -19.49 -1.85
N ALA A 159 -19.37 -19.75 -0.86
CA ALA A 159 -19.34 -20.95 -0.05
C ALA A 159 -20.26 -21.97 -0.71
N ILE A 160 -19.73 -23.18 -0.91
CA ILE A 160 -20.48 -24.30 -1.48
C ILE A 160 -20.42 -25.41 -0.45
N ASP A 161 -21.59 -25.74 0.12
CA ASP A 161 -21.73 -26.92 0.95
C ASP A 161 -21.60 -28.16 0.05
N ARG A 162 -20.50 -28.90 0.22
CA ARG A 162 -20.33 -30.17 -0.49
C ARG A 162 -20.93 -31.26 0.39
N PRO A 163 -21.97 -31.98 -0.07
CA PRO A 163 -22.52 -33.08 0.69
C PRO A 163 -21.43 -34.12 0.93
N SER A 164 -21.41 -34.68 2.14
CA SER A 164 -20.35 -35.56 2.69
C SER A 164 -20.18 -36.91 1.99
N ASN A 165 -20.63 -37.07 0.74
CA ASN A 165 -20.61 -38.33 0.01
C ASN A 165 -19.76 -38.22 -1.26
N ILE A 166 -18.44 -38.42 -1.11
CA ILE A 166 -17.56 -39.03 -2.10
C ILE A 166 -16.62 -39.99 -1.37
#